data_AF-A0A2H0VWA2-F1
#
_entry.id   AF-A0A2H0VWA2-F1
#
_cell.length_a   1.000
_cell.length_b   1.000
_cell.length_c   1.000
_cell.angle_alpha   90.00
_cell.angle_beta   90.00
_cell.angle_gamma   90.00
#
_symmetry.space_group_name_H-M   'P 1'
#
loop_
_entity.id
_entity.type
_entity.pdbx_description
1 polymer ?
#
loop_
_entity_poly.entity_id
_entity_poly.type
_entity_poly.pdbx_seq_one_letter_code
_entity_poly.pdbx_strand_id
1 'polypeptide(L)'
;MNRKNTILIAVMINAGLLAVLFVAALTTQDELTQEAPMVAEAPLTLPKFDDSAAYNELPFMAVQEQAKQVEIPLVIPEPDQPLHKLPAIVQEIPAVAAKPAEPPKVQEPSIPQKEIVVKKGDNLEKIARANGTTVHDIINMNHLKNTFLKIGQVLKIPTEKTLDNAVAKKKADLGPEYYTMKVGDNPWAIAMKHHIKVNELLRLNGLNEERARKLKPGDRLRIR
;
A
#
# COMPACT_ATOMS: atom_id res chain seq x y z
N MET A 1 11.09 -15.48 39.13
CA MET A 1 11.28 -14.02 39.17
C MET A 1 9.90 -13.36 39.19
N ASN A 2 9.54 -12.60 40.22
CA ASN A 2 8.23 -11.92 40.28
C ASN A 2 8.17 -10.79 39.26
N ARG A 3 7.00 -10.56 38.63
CA ARG A 3 6.82 -9.49 37.62
C ARG A 3 7.27 -8.12 38.14
N LYS A 4 7.09 -7.85 39.43
CA LYS A 4 7.58 -6.63 40.11
C LYS A 4 9.11 -6.51 40.08
N ASN A 5 9.83 -7.61 40.30
CA ASN A 5 11.30 -7.62 40.27
C ASN A 5 11.81 -7.45 38.83
N THR A 6 11.13 -8.05 37.84
CA THR A 6 11.47 -7.86 36.43
C THR A 6 11.30 -6.42 35.97
N ILE A 7 10.21 -5.74 36.40
CA ILE A 7 9.99 -4.32 36.09
C ILE A 7 11.05 -3.45 36.78
N LEU A 8 11.36 -3.71 38.05
CA LEU A 8 12.37 -2.95 38.79
C LEU A 8 13.76 -3.07 38.15
N ILE A 9 14.14 -4.27 37.73
CA ILE A 9 15.41 -4.52 37.03
C ILE A 9 15.44 -3.78 35.69
N ALA A 10 14.37 -3.83 34.91
CA ALA A 10 14.29 -3.12 33.63
C ALA A 10 14.41 -1.59 33.78
N VAL A 11 13.78 -1.03 34.82
CA VAL A 11 13.87 0.41 35.14
C VAL A 11 15.29 0.79 35.55
N MET A 12 15.96 -0.02 36.38
CA MET A 12 17.34 0.23 36.79
C MET A 12 18.35 0.14 35.63
N ILE A 13 18.15 -0.80 34.70
CA ILE A 13 19.00 -0.92 33.51
C ILE A 13 18.85 0.33 32.62
N ASN A 14 17.62 0.78 32.36
CA ASN A 14 17.39 1.98 31.56
C ASN A 14 17.92 3.25 32.24
N ALA A 15 17.76 3.39 33.56
CA ALA A 15 18.29 4.53 34.29
C ALA A 15 19.83 4.57 34.27
N GLY A 16 20.49 3.41 34.41
CA GLY A 16 21.95 3.30 34.31
C GLY A 16 22.47 3.68 32.93
N LEU A 17 21.81 3.20 31.86
CA LEU A 17 22.19 3.55 30.48
C LEU A 17 22.06 5.06 30.22
N LEU A 18 21.02 5.70 30.75
CA LEU A 18 20.80 7.14 30.59
C LEU A 18 21.85 7.98 31.34
N ALA A 19 22.30 7.53 32.51
CA ALA A 19 23.38 8.18 33.26
C ALA A 19 24.73 8.09 32.52
N VAL A 20 25.05 6.94 31.92
CA VAL A 20 26.27 6.76 31.12
C VAL A 20 26.27 7.68 29.89
N LEU A 21 25.15 7.76 29.18
CA LEU A 21 24.99 8.66 28.03
C LEU A 21 25.11 10.13 28.43
N PHE A 22 24.59 10.51 29.61
CA PHE A 22 24.69 11.86 30.12
C PHE A 22 26.13 12.25 30.48
N VAL A 23 26.90 11.36 31.12
CA VAL A 23 28.33 11.60 31.43
C VAL A 23 29.17 11.66 30.15
N ALA A 24 28.88 10.82 29.15
CA ALA A 24 29.54 10.88 27.85
C ALA A 24 29.27 12.21 27.12
N ALA A 25 28.04 12.73 27.20
CA ALA A 25 27.70 14.02 26.63
C ALA A 25 28.46 15.18 27.28
N LEU A 26 28.71 15.13 28.59
CA LEU A 26 29.47 16.17 29.31
C LEU A 26 30.98 16.12 29.08
N THR A 27 31.52 15.00 28.58
CA THR A 27 32.97 14.82 28.37
C THR A 27 33.43 15.12 26.94
N THR A 28 32.51 15.46 26.03
CA THR A 28 32.82 15.64 24.59
C THR A 28 33.10 17.09 24.18
N GLN A 29 33.46 17.98 25.12
CA GLN A 29 33.54 19.42 24.84
C GLN A 29 34.94 20.05 24.86
N ASP A 30 36.02 19.27 24.99
CA ASP A 30 37.35 19.82 25.29
C ASP A 30 38.47 19.47 24.29
N GLU A 31 38.16 19.20 23.03
CA GLU A 31 39.21 18.91 22.03
C GLU A 31 38.94 19.57 20.68
N LEU A 32 39.27 20.87 20.55
CA LEU A 32 39.65 21.45 19.26
C LEU A 32 40.52 22.72 19.40
N THR A 33 41.71 22.57 19.98
CA THR A 33 42.83 23.49 19.72
C THR A 33 44.10 22.67 19.56
N GLN A 34 44.37 22.25 18.33
CA GLN A 34 45.71 21.87 17.93
C GLN A 34 46.00 22.49 16.56
N GLU A 35 46.72 23.62 16.60
CA GLU A 35 47.41 24.16 15.45
C GLU A 35 48.50 23.17 15.00
N ALA A 36 48.59 22.94 13.68
CA ALA A 36 49.78 22.43 13.01
C ALA A 36 49.73 22.77 11.51
N PRO A 37 50.88 22.87 10.83
CA PRO A 37 51.20 24.01 9.97
C PRO A 37 50.95 23.79 8.47
N MET A 38 51.01 24.93 7.78
CA MET A 38 51.05 25.12 6.34
C MET A 38 51.69 23.99 5.53
N VAL A 39 50.90 23.43 4.60
CA VAL A 39 51.41 22.85 3.35
C VAL A 39 50.58 23.43 2.22
N ALA A 40 51.26 24.18 1.36
CA ALA A 40 50.70 24.80 0.17
C ALA A 40 50.57 23.76 -0.94
N GLU A 41 49.36 23.49 -1.45
CA GLU A 41 49.16 22.91 -2.79
C GLU A 41 47.85 23.41 -3.44
N ALA A 42 48.03 24.07 -4.60
CA ALA A 42 47.16 24.29 -5.76
C ALA A 42 45.72 24.87 -5.61
N PRO A 43 45.38 25.97 -6.33
CA PRO A 43 44.01 26.48 -6.36
C PRO A 43 43.08 25.54 -7.15
N LEU A 44 41.98 25.14 -6.51
CA LEU A 44 40.82 24.54 -7.16
C LEU A 44 40.26 25.53 -8.20
N THR A 45 40.48 25.24 -9.48
CA THR A 45 39.68 25.82 -10.54
C THR A 45 38.35 25.08 -10.59
N LEU A 46 37.31 25.73 -10.08
CA LEU A 46 35.92 25.33 -10.30
C LEU A 46 35.67 25.22 -11.81
N PRO A 47 35.17 24.09 -12.34
CA PRO A 47 34.62 24.09 -13.68
C PRO A 47 33.44 25.06 -13.70
N LYS A 48 33.54 26.11 -14.53
CA LYS A 48 32.39 26.94 -14.85
C LYS A 48 31.34 26.03 -15.48
N PHE A 49 30.20 25.88 -14.81
CA PHE A 49 29.00 25.35 -15.45
C PHE A 49 28.55 26.43 -16.44
N ASP A 50 28.74 26.17 -17.73
CA ASP A 50 28.07 26.95 -18.77
C ASP A 50 26.57 26.63 -18.70
N ASP A 51 25.77 27.58 -18.20
CA ASP A 51 24.31 27.53 -18.13
C ASP A 51 23.63 27.65 -19.52
N SER A 52 24.24 27.10 -20.57
CA SER A 52 23.75 27.23 -21.95
C SER A 52 23.58 25.89 -22.66
N ALA A 53 22.80 24.99 -22.05
CA ALA A 53 22.22 23.86 -22.76
C ALA A 53 20.72 23.78 -22.46
N ALA A 54 19.98 24.45 -23.35
CA ALA A 54 18.55 24.33 -23.62
C ALA A 54 17.85 23.10 -23.00
N TYR A 55 17.17 23.32 -21.88
CA TYR A 55 15.94 22.57 -21.62
C TYR A 55 14.90 23.11 -22.60
N ASN A 56 14.66 22.37 -23.67
CA ASN A 56 13.52 22.62 -24.54
C ASN A 56 12.25 22.44 -23.71
N GLU A 57 11.72 23.57 -23.25
CA GLU A 57 10.39 23.71 -22.68
C GLU A 57 9.38 23.04 -23.62
N LEU A 58 8.82 21.90 -23.20
CA LEU A 58 7.58 21.40 -23.79
C LEU A 58 6.49 22.41 -23.41
N PRO A 59 5.72 22.95 -24.38
CA PRO A 59 4.71 23.94 -24.08
C PRO A 59 3.64 23.33 -23.18
N PHE A 60 3.47 23.89 -21.98
CA PHE A 60 2.26 23.72 -21.20
C PHE A 60 1.11 24.31 -22.03
N MET A 61 0.28 23.44 -22.61
CA MET A 61 -0.97 23.86 -23.22
C MET A 61 -1.87 24.45 -22.14
N ALA A 62 -2.15 25.74 -22.27
CA ALA A 62 -3.19 26.43 -21.53
C ALA A 62 -4.54 25.76 -21.83
N VAL A 63 -5.09 25.05 -20.86
CA VAL A 63 -6.51 24.68 -20.88
C VAL A 63 -7.27 25.90 -20.40
N GLN A 64 -7.86 26.61 -21.35
CA GLN A 64 -8.74 27.73 -21.09
C GLN A 64 -10.05 27.20 -20.51
N GLU A 65 -10.25 27.43 -19.22
CA GLU A 65 -11.44 27.04 -18.48
C GLU A 65 -12.63 27.91 -18.90
N GLN A 66 -13.47 27.40 -19.79
CA GLN A 66 -14.78 27.98 -20.08
C GLN A 66 -15.81 27.34 -19.15
N ALA A 67 -16.10 28.03 -18.04
CA ALA A 67 -17.22 27.73 -17.17
C ALA A 67 -18.54 27.91 -17.94
N LYS A 68 -19.16 26.80 -18.35
CA LYS A 68 -20.56 26.77 -18.77
C LYS A 68 -21.39 26.30 -17.58
N GLN A 69 -22.14 27.23 -17.00
CA GLN A 69 -23.12 26.96 -15.96
C GLN A 69 -24.15 25.94 -16.48
N VAL A 70 -24.26 24.81 -15.79
CA VAL A 70 -25.40 23.90 -15.89
C VAL A 70 -26.21 24.13 -14.63
N GLU A 71 -27.31 24.87 -14.74
CA GLU A 71 -28.32 24.95 -13.70
C GLU A 71 -28.93 23.57 -13.50
N ILE A 72 -28.74 23.01 -12.31
CA ILE A 72 -29.48 21.83 -11.85
C ILE A 72 -30.75 22.38 -11.17
N PRO A 73 -31.95 22.11 -11.69
CA PRO A 73 -33.16 22.54 -11.02
C PRO A 73 -33.31 21.80 -9.69
N LEU A 74 -33.45 22.57 -8.61
CA LEU A 74 -33.80 22.10 -7.27
C LEU A 74 -35.21 21.50 -7.30
N VAL A 75 -35.30 20.18 -7.52
CA VAL A 75 -36.52 19.43 -7.27
C VAL A 75 -36.45 18.90 -5.84
N ILE A 76 -37.16 19.60 -4.95
CA ILE A 76 -37.44 19.15 -3.58
C ILE A 76 -38.53 18.07 -3.70
N PRO A 77 -38.29 16.79 -3.36
CA PRO A 77 -39.39 15.86 -3.22
C PRO A 77 -40.17 16.20 -1.94
N GLU A 78 -41.36 16.73 -2.14
CA GLU A 78 -42.39 17.00 -1.15
C GLU A 78 -42.82 15.67 -0.47
N PRO A 79 -42.93 15.60 0.87
CA PRO A 79 -43.48 14.45 1.55
C PRO A 79 -44.98 14.68 1.73
N ASP A 80 -45.82 14.13 0.85
CA ASP A 80 -47.21 13.79 1.18
C ASP A 80 -47.89 13.09 0.00
N GLN A 81 -48.13 11.78 0.14
CA GLN A 81 -49.24 11.11 -0.55
C GLN A 81 -49.91 10.10 0.40
N PRO A 82 -51.24 9.94 0.30
CA PRO A 82 -52.11 9.57 1.41
C PRO A 82 -52.30 8.06 1.58
N LEU A 83 -52.72 7.72 2.80
CA LEU A 83 -53.20 6.41 3.26
C LEU A 83 -54.29 5.84 2.32
N HIS A 84 -53.96 4.83 1.52
CA HIS A 84 -54.96 4.05 0.78
C HIS A 84 -55.49 2.88 1.61
N LYS A 85 -56.78 2.98 1.94
CA LYS A 85 -57.63 1.93 2.51
C LYS A 85 -57.78 0.75 1.53
N LEU A 86 -57.84 -0.44 2.12
CA LEU A 86 -58.32 -1.69 1.51
C LEU A 86 -59.70 -1.50 0.85
N PRO A 87 -59.93 -2.17 -0.29
CA PRO A 87 -61.06 -3.09 -0.33
C PRO A 87 -60.68 -4.48 -0.86
N ALA A 88 -61.32 -5.48 -0.28
CA ALA A 88 -61.31 -6.86 -0.71
C ALA A 88 -62.29 -7.06 -1.87
N ILE A 89 -61.85 -7.66 -2.97
CA ILE A 89 -62.69 -8.49 -3.85
C ILE A 89 -61.87 -9.69 -4.32
N VAL A 90 -62.34 -10.86 -3.88
CA VAL A 90 -61.98 -12.19 -4.34
C VAL A 90 -62.61 -12.44 -5.70
N GLN A 91 -61.85 -12.92 -6.69
CA GLN A 91 -62.36 -13.86 -7.70
C GLN A 91 -61.26 -14.86 -8.06
N GLU A 92 -61.59 -16.13 -7.86
CA GLU A 92 -60.80 -17.32 -8.14
C GLU A 92 -60.57 -17.50 -9.64
N ILE A 93 -59.36 -17.89 -10.02
CA ILE A 93 -59.09 -18.58 -11.30
C ILE A 93 -58.33 -19.87 -11.00
N PRO A 94 -58.79 -21.03 -11.51
CA PRO A 94 -58.23 -22.33 -11.17
C PRO A 94 -56.90 -22.59 -11.88
N ALA A 95 -56.09 -23.42 -11.21
CA ALA A 95 -54.74 -23.80 -11.57
C ALA A 95 -54.57 -24.42 -12.97
N VAL A 96 -53.53 -23.98 -13.69
CA VAL A 96 -52.77 -24.85 -14.60
C VAL A 96 -51.30 -24.71 -14.24
N ALA A 97 -50.76 -25.80 -13.71
CA ALA A 97 -49.36 -25.97 -13.36
C ALA A 97 -48.50 -26.04 -14.62
N ALA A 98 -47.68 -25.01 -14.84
CA ALA A 98 -46.43 -25.13 -15.57
C ALA A 98 -45.41 -24.22 -14.87
N LYS A 99 -44.60 -24.82 -14.00
CA LYS A 99 -43.46 -24.18 -13.33
C LYS A 99 -42.51 -23.70 -14.45
N PRO A 100 -42.27 -22.38 -14.64
CA PRO A 100 -41.24 -21.94 -15.55
C PRO A 100 -39.90 -22.49 -15.07
N ALA A 101 -39.21 -23.23 -15.93
CA ALA A 101 -37.85 -23.68 -15.65
C ALA A 101 -36.98 -22.44 -15.39
N GLU A 102 -36.36 -22.38 -14.21
CA GLU A 102 -35.36 -21.36 -13.91
C GLU A 102 -34.25 -21.42 -14.98
N PRO A 103 -33.84 -20.26 -15.54
CA PRO A 103 -32.70 -20.23 -16.44
C PRO A 103 -31.46 -20.78 -15.73
N PRO A 104 -30.60 -21.55 -16.43
CA PRO A 104 -29.46 -22.20 -15.82
C PRO A 104 -28.54 -21.15 -15.19
N LYS A 105 -28.43 -21.20 -13.86
CA LYS A 105 -27.48 -20.41 -13.08
C LYS A 105 -26.07 -20.77 -13.55
N VAL A 106 -25.48 -19.91 -14.37
CA VAL A 106 -24.08 -20.00 -14.78
C VAL A 106 -23.25 -20.01 -13.49
N GLN A 107 -22.63 -21.14 -13.19
CA GLN A 107 -21.75 -21.27 -12.03
C GLN A 107 -20.47 -20.48 -12.32
N GLU A 108 -20.45 -19.24 -11.84
CA GLU A 108 -19.25 -18.42 -11.79
C GLU A 108 -18.22 -19.13 -10.90
N PRO A 109 -16.93 -19.20 -11.29
CA PRO A 109 -15.91 -19.88 -10.50
C PRO A 109 -15.80 -19.21 -9.12
N SER A 110 -16.39 -19.83 -8.11
CA SER A 110 -16.36 -19.32 -6.75
C SER A 110 -15.00 -19.65 -6.14
N ILE A 111 -14.16 -18.63 -5.96
CA ILE A 111 -12.93 -18.77 -5.18
C ILE A 111 -13.33 -19.20 -3.76
N PRO A 112 -12.76 -20.28 -3.21
CA PRO A 112 -13.08 -20.68 -1.84
C PRO A 112 -12.68 -19.55 -0.89
N GLN A 113 -13.64 -19.15 -0.05
CA GLN A 113 -13.53 -17.99 0.82
C GLN A 113 -14.10 -18.30 2.21
N LYS A 114 -13.58 -17.60 3.22
CA LYS A 114 -14.00 -17.66 4.61
C LYS A 114 -14.46 -16.30 5.06
N GLU A 115 -15.60 -16.24 5.75
CA GLU A 115 -16.10 -14.99 6.32
C GLU A 115 -15.61 -14.82 7.76
N ILE A 116 -15.13 -13.61 8.08
CA ILE A 116 -14.66 -13.24 9.42
C ILE A 116 -15.32 -11.94 9.84
N VAL A 117 -15.89 -11.92 11.04
CA VAL A 117 -16.41 -10.70 11.67
C VAL A 117 -15.27 -9.98 12.41
N VAL A 118 -15.03 -8.72 12.05
CA VAL A 118 -14.01 -7.88 12.66
C VAL A 118 -14.34 -7.61 14.12
N LYS A 119 -13.38 -7.88 15.01
CA LYS A 119 -13.48 -7.61 16.45
C LYS A 119 -12.65 -6.40 16.85
N LYS A 120 -12.88 -5.90 18.06
CA LYS A 120 -12.10 -4.79 18.62
C LYS A 120 -10.61 -5.17 18.67
N GLY A 121 -9.76 -4.37 18.01
CA GLY A 121 -8.30 -4.58 17.98
C GLY A 121 -7.77 -5.39 16.79
N ASP A 122 -8.68 -5.85 15.90
CA ASP A 122 -8.30 -6.44 14.63
C ASP A 122 -7.81 -5.37 13.65
N ASN A 123 -6.89 -5.78 12.79
CA ASN A 123 -6.45 -5.00 11.63
C ASN A 123 -6.23 -5.96 10.44
N LEU A 124 -6.22 -5.42 9.22
CA LEU A 124 -6.09 -6.23 8.02
C LEU A 124 -4.80 -7.06 8.00
N GLU A 125 -3.69 -6.56 8.54
CA GLU A 125 -2.42 -7.30 8.60
C GLU A 125 -2.47 -8.52 9.50
N LYS A 126 -3.11 -8.43 10.67
CA LYS A 126 -3.28 -9.55 11.59
C LYS A 126 -4.21 -10.59 10.98
N ILE A 127 -5.30 -10.15 10.36
CA ILE A 127 -6.26 -11.04 9.69
C ILE A 127 -5.59 -11.74 8.50
N ALA A 128 -4.84 -11.00 7.68
CA ALA A 128 -4.12 -11.55 6.53
C ALA A 128 -3.11 -12.62 6.96
N ARG A 129 -2.26 -12.32 7.95
CA ARG A 129 -1.27 -13.26 8.47
C ARG A 129 -1.91 -14.51 9.08
N ALA A 130 -2.98 -14.34 9.87
CA ALA A 130 -3.66 -15.46 10.51
C ALA A 130 -4.33 -16.41 9.50
N ASN A 131 -4.68 -15.92 8.31
CA ASN A 131 -5.34 -16.71 7.27
C ASN A 131 -4.43 -17.00 6.07
N GLY A 132 -3.13 -16.72 6.16
CA GLY A 132 -2.17 -17.03 5.09
C GLY A 132 -2.43 -16.32 3.77
N THR A 133 -3.05 -15.13 3.81
CA THR A 133 -3.36 -14.28 2.63
C THR A 133 -2.64 -12.93 2.73
N THR A 134 -2.86 -12.03 1.77
CA THR A 134 -2.32 -10.67 1.79
C THR A 134 -3.39 -9.64 2.11
N VAL A 135 -2.98 -8.49 2.65
CA VAL A 135 -3.88 -7.34 2.88
C VAL A 135 -4.54 -6.90 1.56
N HIS A 136 -3.78 -6.95 0.46
CA HIS A 136 -4.27 -6.57 -0.85
C HIS A 136 -5.40 -7.49 -1.35
N ASP A 137 -5.27 -8.80 -1.16
CA ASP A 137 -6.30 -9.75 -1.57
C ASP A 137 -7.58 -9.55 -0.77
N ILE A 138 -7.46 -9.31 0.55
CA ILE A 138 -8.63 -9.00 1.39
C ILE A 138 -9.30 -7.69 0.93
N ILE A 139 -8.51 -6.65 0.63
CA ILE A 139 -9.04 -5.38 0.14
C ILE A 139 -9.79 -5.57 -1.18
N ASN A 140 -9.20 -6.28 -2.13
CA ASN A 140 -9.77 -6.51 -3.45
C ASN A 140 -11.06 -7.34 -3.36
N MET A 141 -11.04 -8.44 -2.58
CA MET A 141 -12.16 -9.35 -2.38
C MET A 141 -13.37 -8.67 -1.71
N ASN A 142 -13.10 -7.67 -0.86
CA ASN A 142 -14.15 -6.95 -0.12
C ASN A 142 -14.42 -5.54 -0.67
N HIS A 143 -13.80 -5.17 -1.79
CA HIS A 143 -13.88 -3.84 -2.40
C HIS A 143 -13.64 -2.70 -1.38
N LEU A 144 -12.68 -2.90 -0.47
CA LEU A 144 -12.35 -1.89 0.53
C LEU A 144 -11.62 -0.73 -0.13
N LYS A 145 -12.00 0.50 0.22
CA LYS A 145 -11.31 1.70 -0.27
C LYS A 145 -10.05 2.02 0.55
N ASN A 146 -9.95 1.49 1.77
CA ASN A 146 -8.87 1.76 2.70
C ASN A 146 -8.67 0.57 3.65
N THR A 147 -7.74 0.72 4.59
CA THR A 147 -7.39 -0.30 5.59
C THR A 147 -8.15 -0.18 6.90
N PHE A 148 -9.06 0.80 7.03
CA PHE A 148 -9.84 1.01 8.24
C PHE A 148 -10.99 0.00 8.33
N LEU A 149 -11.03 -0.75 9.42
CA LEU A 149 -12.05 -1.76 9.68
C LEU A 149 -13.03 -1.26 10.75
N LYS A 150 -14.32 -1.53 10.52
CA LYS A 150 -15.38 -1.29 11.51
C LYS A 150 -15.59 -2.55 12.34
N ILE A 151 -15.76 -2.40 13.65
CA ILE A 151 -16.13 -3.52 14.51
C ILE A 151 -17.50 -4.06 14.04
N GLY A 152 -17.61 -5.38 13.91
CA GLY A 152 -18.80 -6.05 13.36
C GLY A 152 -18.82 -6.15 11.83
N GLN A 153 -17.85 -5.57 11.12
CA GLN A 153 -17.73 -5.71 9.67
C GLN A 153 -17.43 -7.16 9.29
N VAL A 154 -18.14 -7.69 8.30
CA VAL A 154 -17.86 -9.02 7.75
C VAL A 154 -16.85 -8.87 6.60
N LEU A 155 -15.77 -9.65 6.68
CA LEU A 155 -14.73 -9.72 5.64
C LEU A 155 -14.69 -11.10 5.01
N LYS A 156 -14.72 -11.13 3.69
CA LYS A 156 -14.46 -12.30 2.84
C LYS A 156 -12.97 -12.48 2.67
N ILE A 157 -12.43 -13.59 3.14
CA ILE A 157 -11.01 -13.90 3.13
C ILE A 157 -10.80 -15.06 2.15
N PRO A 158 -9.99 -14.90 1.09
CA PRO A 158 -9.68 -16.01 0.20
C PRO A 158 -8.91 -17.09 0.97
N THR A 159 -9.39 -18.33 0.94
CA THR A 159 -8.80 -19.46 1.67
C THR A 159 -7.81 -20.26 0.84
N GLU A 160 -7.84 -20.09 -0.48
CA GLU A 160 -6.82 -20.65 -1.34
C GLU A 160 -5.86 -19.58 -1.84
N LYS A 161 -4.60 -19.99 -1.95
CA LYS A 161 -3.45 -19.22 -2.40
C LYS A 161 -3.49 -19.03 -3.94
N THR A 162 -4.64 -18.64 -4.49
CA THR A 162 -4.98 -18.92 -5.90
C THR A 162 -4.72 -17.81 -6.90
N LEU A 163 -4.30 -16.61 -6.49
CA LEU A 163 -4.04 -15.55 -7.48
C LEU A 163 -2.55 -15.36 -7.79
N ASP A 164 -1.66 -15.55 -6.81
CA ASP A 164 -0.23 -15.42 -7.05
C ASP A 164 0.39 -16.66 -7.72
N ASN A 165 -0.15 -17.86 -7.45
CA ASN A 165 0.45 -19.10 -7.95
C ASN A 165 0.22 -19.35 -9.44
N ALA A 166 -0.91 -18.93 -10.02
CA ALA A 166 -1.15 -19.09 -11.46
C ALA A 166 -0.28 -18.14 -12.31
N VAL A 167 -0.06 -16.92 -11.82
CA VAL A 167 0.84 -15.95 -12.46
C VAL A 167 2.32 -16.30 -12.21
N ALA A 168 2.65 -16.80 -11.01
CA ALA A 168 4.00 -17.28 -10.71
C ALA A 168 4.39 -18.51 -11.53
N LYS A 169 3.46 -19.44 -11.79
CA LYS A 169 3.72 -20.64 -12.61
C LYS A 169 4.00 -20.29 -14.07
N LYS A 170 3.34 -19.27 -14.64
CA LYS A 170 3.60 -18.78 -16.00
C LYS A 170 4.87 -17.91 -16.11
N LYS A 171 5.28 -17.24 -15.02
CA LYS A 171 6.54 -16.47 -14.97
C LYS A 171 7.79 -17.33 -14.73
N ALA A 172 7.66 -18.49 -14.09
CA ALA A 172 8.78 -19.39 -13.80
C ALA A 172 9.46 -19.96 -15.05
N ASP A 173 8.71 -20.18 -16.14
CA ASP A 173 9.24 -20.75 -17.39
C ASP A 173 10.18 -19.80 -18.15
N LEU A 174 10.15 -18.50 -17.85
CA LEU A 174 10.95 -17.50 -18.56
C LEU A 174 12.32 -17.21 -17.92
N GLY A 175 12.63 -17.88 -16.80
CA GLY A 175 13.87 -17.69 -16.06
C GLY A 175 13.99 -16.31 -15.39
N PRO A 176 15.04 -16.11 -14.57
CA PRO A 176 15.25 -14.85 -13.88
C PRO A 176 15.76 -13.77 -14.84
N GLU A 177 15.17 -12.57 -14.77
CA GLU A 177 15.67 -11.39 -15.50
C GLU A 177 16.19 -10.35 -14.52
N TYR A 178 17.27 -9.68 -14.89
CA TYR A 178 17.96 -8.70 -14.07
C TYR A 178 18.02 -7.34 -14.76
N TYR A 179 17.84 -6.28 -13.98
CA TYR A 179 18.03 -4.90 -14.38
C TYR A 179 19.20 -4.29 -13.61
N THR A 180 20.07 -3.55 -14.30
CA THR A 180 21.15 -2.79 -13.66
C THR A 180 20.70 -1.34 -13.52
N MET A 181 20.68 -0.84 -12.30
CA MET A 181 20.24 0.52 -12.00
C MET A 181 21.11 1.56 -12.69
N LYS A 182 20.49 2.55 -13.33
CA LYS A 182 21.16 3.70 -13.94
C LYS A 182 21.10 4.91 -13.02
N VAL A 183 21.90 5.92 -13.33
CA VAL A 183 21.87 7.20 -12.60
C VAL A 183 20.48 7.81 -12.71
N GLY A 184 19.87 8.14 -11.58
CA GLY A 184 18.53 8.70 -11.49
C GLY A 184 17.40 7.67 -11.39
N ASP A 185 17.69 6.37 -11.50
CA ASP A 185 16.68 5.34 -11.29
C ASP A 185 16.29 5.24 -9.81
N ASN A 186 15.01 4.96 -9.59
CA ASN A 186 14.48 4.60 -8.27
C ASN A 186 13.66 3.29 -8.39
N PRO A 187 13.53 2.51 -7.31
CA PRO A 187 12.82 1.23 -7.34
C PRO A 187 11.39 1.32 -7.84
N TRP A 188 10.72 2.46 -7.60
CA TRP A 188 9.37 2.71 -8.09
C TRP A 188 9.31 2.82 -9.62
N ALA A 189 10.20 3.62 -10.21
CA ALA A 189 10.28 3.82 -11.65
C ALA A 189 10.68 2.51 -12.37
N ILE A 190 11.62 1.74 -11.80
CA ILE A 190 12.04 0.45 -12.34
C ILE A 190 10.85 -0.52 -12.32
N ALA A 191 10.16 -0.64 -11.19
CA ALA A 191 9.03 -1.55 -11.07
C ALA A 191 7.92 -1.22 -12.08
N MET A 192 7.60 0.07 -12.23
CA MET A 192 6.61 0.54 -13.20
C MET A 192 7.01 0.23 -14.64
N LYS A 193 8.26 0.52 -15.01
CA LYS A 193 8.83 0.25 -16.34
C LYS A 193 8.79 -1.23 -16.72
N HIS A 194 8.97 -2.12 -15.73
CA HIS A 194 8.96 -3.56 -15.92
C HIS A 194 7.60 -4.20 -15.60
N HIS A 195 6.55 -3.39 -15.41
CA HIS A 195 5.19 -3.83 -15.11
C HIS A 195 5.10 -4.80 -13.92
N ILE A 196 5.92 -4.56 -12.89
CA ILE A 196 5.91 -5.29 -11.62
C ILE A 196 5.56 -4.32 -10.48
N LYS A 197 4.96 -4.85 -9.42
CA LYS A 197 4.68 -4.05 -8.22
C LYS A 197 6.00 -3.75 -7.50
N VAL A 198 6.14 -2.55 -6.93
CA VAL A 198 7.33 -2.16 -6.15
C VAL A 198 7.61 -3.16 -5.05
N ASN A 199 6.60 -3.52 -4.26
CA ASN A 199 6.77 -4.51 -3.20
C ASN A 199 7.22 -5.88 -3.72
N GLU A 200 6.80 -6.26 -4.94
CA GLU A 200 7.27 -7.50 -5.56
C GLU A 200 8.73 -7.39 -6.00
N LEU A 201 9.12 -6.27 -6.61
CA LEU A 201 10.52 -5.98 -6.92
C LEU A 201 11.40 -6.04 -5.68
N LEU A 202 10.98 -5.42 -4.58
CA LEU A 202 11.72 -5.46 -3.32
C LEU A 202 11.82 -6.88 -2.77
N ARG A 203 10.72 -7.64 -2.79
CA ARG A 203 10.66 -9.02 -2.30
C ARG A 203 11.58 -9.95 -3.09
N LEU A 204 11.59 -9.84 -4.42
CA LEU A 204 12.48 -10.61 -5.30
C LEU A 204 13.97 -10.39 -4.99
N ASN A 205 14.30 -9.24 -4.41
CA ASN A 205 15.67 -8.83 -4.10
C ASN A 205 15.98 -8.85 -2.60
N GLY A 206 15.06 -9.32 -1.74
CA GLY A 206 15.26 -9.33 -0.29
C GLY A 206 15.45 -7.94 0.31
N LEU A 207 14.87 -6.91 -0.31
CA LEU A 207 14.98 -5.51 0.10
C LEU A 207 13.78 -5.10 0.96
N ASN A 208 14.03 -4.25 1.94
CA ASN A 208 13.00 -3.49 2.64
C ASN A 208 13.03 -2.02 2.17
N GLU A 209 12.05 -1.22 2.57
CA GLU A 209 11.94 0.19 2.15
C GLU A 209 13.17 1.05 2.51
N GLU A 210 13.86 0.70 3.60
CA GLU A 210 15.07 1.39 4.01
C GLU A 210 16.25 1.06 3.09
N ARG A 211 16.46 -0.23 2.78
CA ARG A 211 17.52 -0.67 1.86
C ARG A 211 17.25 -0.25 0.43
N ALA A 212 15.98 -0.22 0.03
CA ALA A 212 15.57 0.25 -1.30
C ALA A 212 15.95 1.73 -1.53
N ARG A 213 15.94 2.56 -0.49
CA ARG A 213 16.40 3.97 -0.55
C ARG A 213 17.91 4.12 -0.64
N LYS A 214 18.67 3.09 -0.28
CA LYS A 214 20.14 3.08 -0.29
C LYS A 214 20.72 2.50 -1.58
N LEU A 215 19.87 2.03 -2.50
CA LEU A 215 20.29 1.50 -3.78
C LEU A 215 21.00 2.56 -4.62
N LYS A 216 22.01 2.11 -5.36
CA LYS A 216 22.89 2.97 -6.15
C LYS A 216 22.89 2.55 -7.62
N PRO A 217 23.27 3.48 -8.52
CA PRO A 217 23.57 3.12 -9.89
C PRO A 217 24.62 2.00 -9.94
N GLY A 218 24.38 0.99 -10.76
CA GLY A 218 25.18 -0.23 -10.85
C GLY A 218 24.60 -1.43 -10.09
N ASP A 219 23.65 -1.21 -9.16
CA ASP A 219 23.01 -2.31 -8.44
C ASP A 219 22.20 -3.20 -9.40
N ARG A 220 22.38 -4.52 -9.29
CA ARG A 220 21.61 -5.50 -10.05
C ARG A 220 20.38 -5.94 -9.28
N LEU A 221 19.21 -5.65 -9.84
CA LEU A 221 17.91 -6.04 -9.31
C LEU A 221 17.29 -7.12 -10.17
N ARG A 222 16.84 -8.20 -9.55
CA ARG A 222 15.97 -9.21 -10.16
C ARG A 222 14.57 -8.65 -10.36
N ILE A 223 14.06 -8.70 -11.58
CA ILE A 223 12.74 -8.14 -11.97
C ILE A 223 11.69 -9.21 -12.32
N ARG A 224 12.10 -10.48 -12.46
CA ARG A 224 11.24 -11.68 -12.48
C ARG A 224 12.06 -12.91 -12.11
#